data_AF-A0A528X512-F1
#
_entry.id   AF-A0A528X512-F1
#
_cell.length_a   1.000
_cell.length_b   1.000
_cell.length_c   1.000
_cell.angle_alpha   90.00
_cell.angle_beta   90.00
_cell.angle_gamma   90.00
#
_symmetry.space_group_name_H-M   'P 1'
#
loop_
_entity.id
_entity.type
_entity.pdbx_description
1 polymer ?
#
loop_
_entity_poly.entity_id
_entity_poly.type
_entity_poly.pdbx_seq_one_letter_code
_entity_poly.pdbx_strand_id
1 'polypeptide(L)' 'MSEAEQATLDRRFMAAAIRLSRRNAGRTSTNPSVGTIIVRDD' A
#
# COMPACT_ATOMS: atom_id res chain seq x y z
N MET A 1 -0.22 21.11 -4.13
CA MET A 1 0.56 20.22 -3.25
C MET A 1 2.03 20.46 -3.52
N SER A 2 2.82 20.64 -2.47
CA SER A 2 4.27 20.50 -2.55
C SER A 2 4.66 19.03 -2.69
N GLU A 3 5.87 18.78 -3.17
CA GLU A 3 6.44 17.43 -3.26
C GLU A 3 6.49 16.73 -1.88
N ALA A 4 6.73 17.49 -0.81
CA ALA A 4 6.75 16.97 0.56
C ALA A 4 5.36 16.51 1.04
N GLU A 5 4.30 17.22 0.63
CA GLU A 5 2.91 16.83 0.92
C GLU A 5 2.55 15.54 0.18
N GLN A 6 2.91 15.44 -1.11
CA GLN A 6 2.71 14.23 -1.91
C GLN A 6 3.43 13.03 -1.31
N ALA A 7 4.72 13.17 -0.96
CA ALA A 7 5.51 12.10 -0.34
C ALA A 7 4.92 11.66 1.02
N THR A 8 4.29 12.57 1.75
CA THR A 8 3.60 12.23 3.01
C THR A 8 2.32 11.45 2.76
N LEU A 9 1.56 11.84 1.73
CA LEU A 9 0.35 11.14 1.32
C LEU A 9 0.66 9.74 0.78
N ASP A 10 1.65 9.61 -0.10
CA ASP A 10 2.10 8.33 -0.67
C ASP A 10 2.54 7.36 0.43
N ARG A 11 3.27 7.83 1.44
CA ARG A 11 3.65 7.02 2.62
C ARG A 11 2.44 6.47 3.37
N ARG A 12 1.36 7.24 3.49
CA ARG A 12 0.12 6.78 4.14
C ARG A 12 -0.57 5.69 3.33
N PHE A 13 -0.67 5.86 2.01
CA PHE A 13 -1.25 4.83 1.13
C PHE A 13 -0.40 3.58 1.07
N MET A 14 0.93 3.71 1.00
CA MET A 14 1.85 2.58 1.05
C MET A 14 1.74 1.81 2.37
N ALA A 15 1.65 2.51 3.51
CA ALA A 15 1.42 1.87 4.80
C ALA A 15 0.09 1.09 4.84
N ALA A 16 -0.96 1.57 4.18
CA ALA A 16 -2.22 0.86 4.04
C ALA A 16 -2.11 -0.37 3.12
N ALA A 17 -1.39 -0.26 1.99
CA ALA A 17 -1.15 -1.37 1.06
C ALA A 17 -0.35 -2.50 1.71
N ILE A 18 0.68 -2.17 2.50
CA ILE A 18 1.45 -3.15 3.29
C ILE A 18 0.54 -3.84 4.32
N ARG A 19 -0.33 -3.09 5.00
CA ARG A 19 -1.29 -3.66 5.96
C ARG A 19 -2.26 -4.62 5.28
N LEU A 20 -2.72 -4.30 4.07
CA LEU A 20 -3.55 -5.18 3.24
C LEU A 20 -2.79 -6.46 2.87
N SER A 21 -1.56 -6.34 2.36
CA SER A 21 -0.69 -7.49 2.06
C SER A 21 -0.53 -8.42 3.26
N ARG A 22 -0.34 -7.89 4.47
CA ARG A 22 -0.14 -8.71 5.68
C ARG A 22 -1.30 -9.65 6.02
N ARG A 23 -2.52 -9.40 5.54
CA ARG A 23 -3.68 -10.30 5.75
C ARG A 23 -3.47 -11.71 5.19
N ASN A 24 -2.68 -11.82 4.13
CA ASN A 24 -2.38 -13.09 3.47
C ASN A 24 -0.94 -13.59 3.74
N ALA A 25 -0.24 -13.01 4.72
CA ALA A 25 1.09 -13.46 5.10
C ALA A 25 1.08 -14.95 5.47
N GLY A 26 1.93 -15.74 4.82
CA GLY A 26 2.00 -17.20 5.00
C GLY A 26 0.83 -17.99 4.39
N ARG A 27 -0.08 -17.34 3.67
CA ARG A 27 -1.28 -17.97 3.04
C ARG A 27 -1.18 -18.04 1.52
N THR A 28 -0.04 -17.67 0.95
CA THR A 28 0.19 -17.55 -0.50
C THR A 28 1.17 -18.58 -1.06
N SER A 29 1.48 -19.65 -0.32
CA SER A 29 2.48 -20.66 -0.69
C SER A 29 3.84 -20.01 -0.99
N THR A 30 4.48 -20.31 -2.12
CA THR A 30 5.74 -19.71 -2.57
C THR A 30 5.58 -18.29 -3.14
N ASN A 31 4.34 -17.82 -3.37
CA ASN A 31 4.12 -16.48 -3.90
C ASN A 31 4.25 -15.43 -2.78
N PRO A 32 4.78 -14.23 -3.08
CA PRO A 32 4.78 -13.15 -2.11
C PRO A 32 3.36 -12.69 -1.80
N SER A 33 3.13 -12.23 -0.57
CA SER A 33 1.88 -11.57 -0.24
C SER A 33 1.89 -10.13 -0.75
N VAL A 34 0.95 -9.78 -1.63
CA VAL A 34 0.87 -8.47 -2.29
C VAL A 34 -0.45 -7.79 -1.95
N GLY A 35 -0.39 -6.47 -1.75
CA GLY A 35 -1.56 -5.63 -1.53
C GLY A 35 -1.45 -4.38 -2.41
N THR A 36 -2.54 -4.02 -3.08
CA THR A 36 -2.61 -2.87 -3.99
C THR A 36 -3.79 -2.00 -3.59
N ILE A 37 -3.60 -0.69 -3.63
CA ILE A 37 -4.65 0.31 -3.41
C ILE A 37 -4.64 1.24 -4.61
N ILE A 38 -5.82 1.49 -5.18
CA ILE A 38 -6.03 2.48 -6.24
C ILE A 38 -6.56 3.74 -5.56
N VAL A 39 -5.90 4.87 -5.79
CA VAL A 39 -6.28 6.18 -5.26
C VAL A 39 -6.85 7.00 -6.42
N ARG A 40 -7.91 7.76 -6.15
CA ARG A 40 -8.53 8.68 -7.09
C ARG A 40 -8.63 10.04 -6.42
N ASP A 41 -8.37 11.09 -7.19
CA ASP A 41 -8.19 12.48 -6.76
C ASP A 41 -9.22 13.44 -7.39
N ASP A 42 -10.24 12.90 -8.05
CA ASP A 42 -11.35 13.61 -8.69
C ASP A 42 -12.53 13.91 -7.74
#